data_AF-A0A954X2L8-F1
#
_entry.id   AF-A0A954X2L8-F1
#
_cell.length_a   1.000
_cell.length_b   1.000
_cell.length_c   1.000
_cell.angle_alpha   90.00
_cell.angle_beta   90.00
_cell.angle_gamma   90.00
#
_symmetry.space_group_name_H-M   'P 1'
#
loop_
_entity.id
_entity.type
_entity.pdbx_description
1 polymer ?
#
loop_
_entity_poly.entity_id
_entity_poly.type
_entity_poly.pdbx_seq_one_letter_code
_entity_poly.pdbx_strand_id
1 'polypeptide(L)'
;MSDFSIHCHALSGCSPTPLAHYLKALGILRLVAEQKDPAARGWWRNDVFHLATTMDREAIATFFLHGYAPTSMVAPWNGGSGFYPKDNKSGIEPIENSEADRFAPFREAIQTARRVVDHLEEKPEKGDTKNDVIAKCRLACRGGMQQWIDAALVISAEGEPSFPALLGTGGNDGRLDFTTNYMQRLVSLFDAADPAAKPFDNTIPQLDAAIWGDPTPTLESGAIGQFFPGAAGGPNGTSGFDGGVQVNPWDYVLMLEGAIIFRSGLSRKCASQHLPQAAAPFAVRASGAGYGSSDSADAGARGEQWMPLWSRPSTLGEVFGIFREGRSKIGGRLAERGTDMARSVARMGVARGISSFERYGYIERNGLANLAVPLGRFEVRRGRNQELLDEVAPWLDGLRRLASAKNSPESFDRAHRACENALIACTRSDDASGYLALLVSLAKAEDQMVQSPKFAAENFAKPLPRLSRRWLNVVEETEESAELRLASALAAQHGRLEPKEPS
;
A
#
# COMPACT_ATOMS: atom_id res chain seq x y z
N MET A 1 -43.59 6.46 11.14
CA MET A 1 -42.15 6.31 11.42
C MET A 1 -41.72 5.08 10.64
N SER A 2 -41.04 5.25 9.51
CA SER A 2 -40.48 4.12 8.77
C SER A 2 -39.41 3.47 9.64
N ASP A 3 -39.52 2.15 9.83
CA ASP A 3 -38.59 1.36 10.64
C ASP A 3 -37.24 1.31 9.91
N PHE A 4 -36.28 2.15 10.32
CA PHE A 4 -34.95 2.16 9.74
C PHE A 4 -34.14 1.00 10.33
N SER A 5 -34.29 -0.19 9.73
CA SER A 5 -33.45 -1.34 10.02
C SER A 5 -32.04 -1.10 9.46
N ILE A 6 -31.02 -1.27 10.31
CA ILE A 6 -29.62 -1.30 9.88
C ILE A 6 -29.22 -2.77 9.73
N HIS A 7 -28.79 -3.14 8.53
CA HIS A 7 -28.27 -4.46 8.20
C HIS A 7 -26.75 -4.46 8.33
N CYS A 8 -26.22 -5.48 9.00
CA CYS A 8 -24.78 -5.70 9.12
C CYS A 8 -24.37 -6.91 8.27
N HIS A 9 -23.63 -6.65 7.20
CA HIS A 9 -23.19 -7.65 6.24
C HIS A 9 -21.75 -8.05 6.49
N ALA A 10 -21.45 -9.34 6.34
CA ALA A 10 -20.09 -9.86 6.26
C ALA A 10 -19.77 -10.08 4.77
N LEU A 11 -18.88 -9.26 4.21
CA LEU A 11 -18.52 -9.34 2.79
C LEU A 11 -17.38 -10.36 2.62
N SER A 12 -17.70 -11.64 2.57
CA SER A 12 -16.70 -12.73 2.54
C SER A 12 -15.81 -12.75 1.30
N GLY A 13 -16.18 -12.03 0.22
CA GLY A 13 -15.28 -11.79 -0.91
C GLY A 13 -14.19 -10.75 -0.63
N CYS A 14 -14.26 -10.04 0.50
CA CYS A 14 -13.39 -8.93 0.87
C CYS A 14 -12.50 -9.27 2.08
N SER A 15 -11.22 -9.47 1.82
CA SER A 15 -10.18 -9.81 2.80
C SER A 15 -9.01 -8.80 2.77
N PRO A 16 -8.20 -8.71 3.84
CA PRO A 16 -6.99 -7.88 3.83
C PRO A 16 -5.94 -8.31 2.80
N THR A 17 -5.96 -9.58 2.39
CA THR A 17 -5.05 -10.18 1.40
C THR A 17 -5.84 -11.05 0.42
N PRO A 18 -5.63 -10.91 -0.90
CA PRO A 18 -4.68 -10.03 -1.61
C PRO A 18 -5.06 -8.53 -1.59
N LEU A 19 -4.14 -7.66 -2.02
CA LEU A 19 -4.33 -6.20 -2.05
C LEU A 19 -5.59 -5.79 -2.85
N ALA A 20 -5.90 -6.50 -3.93
CA ALA A 20 -7.12 -6.28 -4.70
C ALA A 20 -8.40 -6.38 -3.85
N HIS A 21 -8.47 -7.36 -2.93
CA HIS A 21 -9.64 -7.55 -2.08
C HIS A 21 -9.78 -6.46 -1.02
N TYR A 22 -8.65 -6.01 -0.46
CA TYR A 22 -8.63 -4.89 0.47
C TYR A 22 -9.19 -3.64 -0.20
N LEU A 23 -8.69 -3.32 -1.41
CA LEU A 23 -9.15 -2.15 -2.15
C LEU A 23 -10.62 -2.31 -2.56
N LYS A 24 -11.04 -3.47 -3.04
CA LYS A 24 -12.45 -3.77 -3.34
C LYS A 24 -13.36 -3.46 -2.16
N ALA A 25 -12.98 -3.87 -0.95
CA ALA A 25 -13.74 -3.60 0.27
C ALA A 25 -13.96 -2.09 0.48
N LEU A 26 -12.90 -1.30 0.28
CA LEU A 26 -12.97 0.15 0.36
C LEU A 26 -13.83 0.76 -0.76
N GLY A 27 -13.75 0.20 -1.97
CA GLY A 27 -14.58 0.61 -3.11
C GLY A 27 -16.06 0.40 -2.82
N ILE A 28 -16.44 -0.75 -2.25
CA ILE A 28 -17.82 -1.03 -1.85
C ILE A 28 -18.31 -0.03 -0.81
N LEU A 29 -17.54 0.20 0.27
CA LEU A 29 -17.91 1.20 1.28
C LEU A 29 -18.09 2.58 0.65
N ARG A 30 -17.16 3.00 -0.20
CA ARG A 30 -17.18 4.31 -0.85
C ARG A 30 -18.43 4.49 -1.71
N LEU A 31 -18.70 3.54 -2.59
CA LEU A 31 -19.81 3.61 -3.54
C LEU A 31 -21.17 3.55 -2.85
N VAL A 32 -21.34 2.66 -1.86
CA VAL A 32 -22.56 2.61 -1.05
C VAL A 32 -22.76 3.93 -0.32
N ALA A 33 -21.72 4.45 0.34
CA ALA A 33 -21.82 5.69 1.10
C ALA A 33 -22.06 6.94 0.25
N GLU A 34 -21.42 7.05 -0.92
CA GLU A 34 -21.55 8.21 -1.80
C GLU A 34 -22.87 8.21 -2.58
N GLN A 35 -23.38 7.04 -2.97
CA GLN A 35 -24.48 6.96 -3.95
C GLN A 35 -25.82 6.50 -3.36
N LYS A 36 -25.83 5.87 -2.17
CA LYS A 36 -27.06 5.31 -1.59
C LYS A 36 -27.27 5.59 -0.11
N ASP A 37 -26.29 5.35 0.73
CA ASP A 37 -26.43 5.44 2.19
C ASP A 37 -25.24 6.18 2.83
N PRO A 38 -25.30 7.52 2.96
CA PRO A 38 -24.23 8.32 3.58
C PRO A 38 -23.87 7.93 5.01
N ALA A 39 -24.74 7.19 5.71
CA ALA A 39 -24.50 6.70 7.06
C ALA A 39 -23.82 5.33 7.10
N ALA A 40 -23.54 4.72 5.94
CA ALA A 40 -22.89 3.42 5.85
C ALA A 40 -21.52 3.41 6.55
N ARG A 41 -21.23 2.30 7.24
CA ARG A 41 -20.00 2.11 8.02
C ARG A 41 -19.30 0.83 7.64
N GLY A 42 -17.97 0.90 7.50
CA GLY A 42 -17.12 -0.25 7.23
C GLY A 42 -16.14 -0.53 8.37
N TRP A 43 -15.79 -1.79 8.58
CA TRP A 43 -14.72 -2.22 9.49
C TRP A 43 -14.24 -3.64 9.20
N TRP A 44 -13.09 -4.01 9.75
CA TRP A 44 -12.52 -5.34 9.64
C TRP A 44 -12.81 -6.19 10.88
N ARG A 45 -13.18 -7.45 10.69
CA ARG A 45 -13.30 -8.46 11.76
C ARG A 45 -12.96 -9.83 11.21
N ASN A 46 -12.03 -10.54 11.86
CA ASN A 46 -11.63 -11.91 11.48
C ASN A 46 -11.30 -12.02 9.97
N ASP A 47 -10.50 -11.09 9.45
CA ASP A 47 -10.10 -11.01 8.03
C ASP A 47 -11.24 -10.87 7.01
N VAL A 48 -12.44 -10.48 7.47
CA VAL A 48 -13.59 -10.16 6.62
C VAL A 48 -13.95 -8.69 6.80
N PHE A 49 -14.25 -8.01 5.69
CA PHE A 49 -14.79 -6.66 5.75
C PHE A 49 -16.29 -6.70 6.05
N HIS A 50 -16.71 -5.93 7.04
CA HIS A 50 -18.10 -5.78 7.41
C HIS A 50 -18.64 -4.42 6.97
N LEU A 51 -19.88 -4.42 6.50
CA LEU A 51 -20.61 -3.23 6.06
C LEU A 51 -21.92 -3.12 6.84
N ALA A 52 -22.12 -2.02 7.56
CA ALA A 52 -23.41 -1.64 8.14
C ALA A 52 -24.08 -0.58 7.26
N THR A 53 -25.31 -0.83 6.83
CA THR A 53 -26.09 0.05 5.95
C THR A 53 -27.59 -0.22 6.13
N THR A 54 -28.42 0.73 5.71
CA THR A 54 -29.87 0.58 5.57
C THR A 54 -30.29 -0.41 4.46
N MET A 55 -29.37 -0.81 3.59
CA MET A 55 -29.63 -1.73 2.48
C MET A 55 -29.47 -3.19 2.94
N ASP A 56 -30.45 -4.04 2.64
CA ASP A 56 -30.28 -5.49 2.76
C ASP A 56 -29.46 -6.08 1.58
N ARG A 57 -29.31 -7.40 1.54
CA ARG A 57 -28.49 -8.09 0.52
C ARG A 57 -29.03 -7.87 -0.90
N GLU A 58 -30.35 -7.91 -1.07
CA GLU A 58 -31.00 -7.74 -2.38
C GLU A 58 -30.89 -6.29 -2.86
N ALA A 59 -31.07 -5.32 -1.95
CA ALA A 59 -30.89 -3.90 -2.24
C ALA A 59 -29.44 -3.58 -2.64
N ILE A 60 -28.44 -4.22 -2.00
CA ILE A 60 -27.02 -4.11 -2.40
C ILE A 60 -26.80 -4.62 -3.82
N ALA A 61 -27.32 -5.81 -4.15
CA ALA A 61 -27.21 -6.38 -5.49
C ALA A 61 -27.88 -5.47 -6.54
N THR A 62 -29.12 -5.04 -6.26
CA THR A 62 -29.88 -4.13 -7.12
C THR A 62 -29.14 -2.82 -7.36
N PHE A 63 -28.50 -2.26 -6.33
CA PHE A 63 -27.68 -1.07 -6.47
C PHE A 63 -26.52 -1.30 -7.44
N PHE A 64 -25.67 -2.31 -7.24
CA PHE A 64 -24.51 -2.51 -8.11
C PHE A 64 -24.91 -2.88 -9.55
N LEU A 65 -25.98 -3.65 -9.73
CA LEU A 65 -26.45 -4.04 -11.06
C LEU A 65 -27.13 -2.88 -11.80
N HIS A 66 -27.95 -2.08 -11.12
CA HIS A 66 -28.82 -1.12 -11.81
C HIS A 66 -28.56 0.34 -11.44
N GLY A 67 -28.18 0.62 -10.20
CA GLY A 67 -28.03 1.99 -9.67
C GLY A 67 -26.61 2.53 -9.58
N TYR A 68 -25.59 1.71 -9.78
CA TYR A 68 -24.19 2.10 -9.67
C TYR A 68 -23.76 2.99 -10.85
N ALA A 69 -23.19 4.16 -10.52
CA ALA A 69 -22.53 5.05 -11.47
C ALA A 69 -21.00 4.98 -11.28
N PRO A 70 -20.23 4.54 -12.29
CA PRO A 70 -18.78 4.44 -12.19
C PRO A 70 -18.10 5.81 -12.13
N THR A 71 -16.99 5.87 -11.40
CA THR A 71 -16.13 7.06 -11.39
C THR A 71 -15.44 7.22 -12.73
N SER A 72 -15.40 8.46 -13.22
CA SER A 72 -14.81 8.82 -14.51
C SER A 72 -13.27 8.81 -14.52
N MET A 73 -12.68 7.63 -14.38
CA MET A 73 -11.24 7.41 -14.38
C MET A 73 -10.70 7.37 -15.80
N VAL A 74 -9.92 8.39 -16.18
CA VAL A 74 -9.21 8.46 -17.46
C VAL A 74 -7.78 8.96 -17.23
N ALA A 75 -6.85 8.51 -18.07
CA ALA A 75 -5.45 8.91 -17.99
C ALA A 75 -4.91 9.34 -19.38
N PRO A 76 -5.37 10.47 -19.93
CA PRO A 76 -4.96 10.91 -21.27
C PRO A 76 -3.45 11.15 -21.40
N TRP A 77 -2.70 11.28 -20.30
CA TRP A 77 -1.24 11.39 -20.28
C TRP A 77 -0.49 10.04 -20.44
N ASN A 78 -1.20 8.92 -20.58
CA ASN A 78 -0.63 7.59 -20.78
C ASN A 78 -0.82 7.11 -22.22
N GLY A 79 0.13 6.32 -22.72
CA GLY A 79 -0.08 5.53 -23.93
C GLY A 79 -0.89 4.27 -23.61
N GLY A 80 -1.78 3.86 -24.51
CA GLY A 80 -2.73 2.78 -24.28
C GLY A 80 -3.97 3.19 -23.48
N SER A 81 -4.17 4.49 -23.23
CA SER A 81 -5.29 5.06 -22.44
C SER A 81 -6.60 5.18 -23.21
N GLY A 82 -6.58 4.91 -24.52
CA GLY A 82 -7.75 5.04 -25.40
C GLY A 82 -7.88 6.43 -26.03
N PHE A 83 -6.92 7.34 -25.82
CA PHE A 83 -6.97 8.69 -26.40
C PHE A 83 -6.28 8.79 -27.75
N TYR A 84 -5.23 8.01 -27.99
CA TYR A 84 -4.41 8.12 -29.20
C TYR A 84 -4.80 7.13 -30.31
N PRO A 85 -4.47 7.35 -31.59
CA PRO A 85 -4.90 6.49 -32.70
C PRO A 85 -4.48 5.02 -32.58
N LYS A 86 -3.31 4.76 -31.99
CA LYS A 86 -2.77 3.41 -31.77
C LYS A 86 -3.30 2.74 -30.50
N ASP A 87 -4.09 3.44 -29.69
CA ASP A 87 -4.61 2.90 -28.44
C ASP A 87 -5.80 1.98 -28.68
N ASN A 88 -5.99 1.02 -27.78
CA ASN A 88 -7.18 0.19 -27.76
C ASN A 88 -8.41 1.01 -27.36
N LYS A 89 -9.44 1.01 -28.22
CA LYS A 89 -10.66 1.81 -28.03
C LYS A 89 -11.86 1.04 -27.48
N SER A 90 -11.73 -0.28 -27.31
CA SER A 90 -12.84 -1.17 -26.91
C SER A 90 -13.51 -0.82 -25.59
N GLY A 91 -12.84 -0.09 -24.68
CA GLY A 91 -13.45 0.43 -23.46
C GLY A 91 -14.03 1.84 -23.61
N ILE A 92 -13.26 2.76 -24.20
CA ILE A 92 -13.60 4.19 -24.21
C ILE A 92 -14.72 4.54 -25.20
N GLU A 93 -14.72 3.96 -26.40
CA GLU A 93 -15.71 4.28 -27.45
C GLU A 93 -17.14 3.86 -27.07
N PRO A 94 -17.39 2.64 -26.53
CA PRO A 94 -18.74 2.28 -26.10
C PRO A 94 -19.26 3.19 -24.98
N ILE A 95 -18.41 3.58 -24.03
CA ILE A 95 -18.80 4.50 -22.96
C ILE A 95 -19.12 5.89 -23.52
N GLU A 96 -18.28 6.40 -24.43
CA GLU A 96 -18.45 7.71 -25.07
C GLU A 96 -19.76 7.78 -25.89
N ASN A 97 -20.13 6.68 -26.56
CA ASN A 97 -21.33 6.59 -27.39
C ASN A 97 -22.59 6.15 -26.63
N SER A 98 -22.47 5.71 -25.38
CA SER A 98 -23.62 5.23 -24.59
C SER A 98 -24.59 6.36 -24.26
N GLU A 99 -25.89 6.08 -24.29
CA GLU A 99 -26.93 7.02 -23.83
C GLU A 99 -27.23 6.89 -22.32
N ALA A 100 -26.75 5.82 -21.68
CA ALA A 100 -27.12 5.51 -20.30
C ALA A 100 -26.65 6.55 -19.29
N ASP A 101 -27.51 6.87 -18.32
CA ASP A 101 -27.27 7.87 -17.28
C ASP A 101 -26.04 7.56 -16.43
N ARG A 102 -25.79 6.28 -16.14
CA ARG A 102 -24.62 5.85 -15.34
C ARG A 102 -23.29 6.29 -15.95
N PHE A 103 -23.22 6.41 -17.27
CA PHE A 103 -22.01 6.80 -17.99
C PHE A 103 -21.95 8.29 -18.30
N ALA A 104 -22.98 9.08 -17.98
CA ALA A 104 -23.00 10.52 -18.31
C ALA A 104 -21.79 11.29 -17.74
N PRO A 105 -21.42 11.16 -16.44
CA PRO A 105 -20.21 11.81 -15.90
C PRO A 105 -18.91 11.31 -16.57
N PHE A 106 -18.92 10.08 -17.08
CA PHE A 106 -17.79 9.48 -17.78
C PHE A 106 -17.62 10.08 -19.18
N ARG A 107 -18.72 10.23 -19.92
CA ARG A 107 -18.73 10.90 -21.23
C ARG A 107 -18.19 12.33 -21.13
N GLU A 108 -18.65 13.10 -20.14
CA GLU A 108 -18.17 14.47 -19.90
C GLU A 108 -16.66 14.53 -19.61
N ALA A 109 -16.15 13.58 -18.83
CA ALA A 109 -14.73 13.49 -18.52
C ALA A 109 -13.90 13.11 -19.76
N ILE A 110 -14.36 12.15 -20.57
CA ILE A 110 -13.71 11.75 -21.83
C ILE A 110 -13.64 12.95 -22.78
N GLN A 111 -14.75 13.65 -22.99
CA GLN A 111 -14.79 14.83 -23.87
C GLN A 111 -13.88 15.96 -23.37
N THR A 112 -13.83 16.18 -22.06
CA THR A 112 -12.94 17.19 -21.46
C THR A 112 -11.48 16.79 -21.62
N ALA A 113 -11.13 15.53 -21.37
CA ALA A 113 -9.78 15.01 -21.56
C ALA A 113 -9.37 15.06 -23.05
N ARG A 114 -10.27 14.74 -23.98
CA ARG A 114 -10.02 14.81 -25.43
C ARG A 114 -9.65 16.23 -25.86
N ARG A 115 -10.38 17.24 -25.38
CA ARG A 115 -10.05 18.67 -25.60
C ARG A 115 -8.68 19.08 -25.08
N VAL A 116 -8.13 18.38 -24.08
CA VAL A 116 -6.78 18.67 -23.56
C VAL A 116 -5.70 18.08 -24.45
N VAL A 117 -5.94 16.96 -25.13
CA VAL A 117 -4.93 16.22 -25.91
C VAL A 117 -5.21 16.17 -27.42
N ASP A 118 -6.19 16.91 -27.92
CA ASP A 118 -6.59 16.94 -29.34
C ASP A 118 -5.46 17.33 -30.30
N HIS A 119 -4.55 18.19 -29.84
CA HIS A 119 -3.36 18.63 -30.55
C HIS A 119 -2.23 17.58 -30.58
N LEU A 120 -2.40 16.42 -29.96
CA LEU A 120 -1.40 15.36 -29.86
C LEU A 120 -1.82 14.13 -30.68
N GLU A 121 -0.96 13.70 -31.59
CA GLU A 121 -1.16 12.44 -32.35
C GLU A 121 -0.67 11.21 -31.58
N GLU A 122 0.25 11.40 -30.62
CA GLU A 122 0.79 10.34 -29.78
C GLU A 122 0.83 10.78 -28.31
N LYS A 123 1.06 9.82 -27.40
CA LYS A 123 1.21 10.11 -25.97
C LYS A 123 2.28 11.18 -25.73
N PRO A 124 2.10 12.09 -24.76
CA PRO A 124 3.11 13.09 -24.46
C PRO A 124 4.42 12.43 -24.03
N GLU A 125 5.54 12.98 -24.50
CA GLU A 125 6.86 12.55 -24.07
C GLU A 125 7.06 12.81 -22.57
N LYS A 126 7.91 11.98 -21.94
CA LYS A 126 8.24 12.14 -20.51
C LYS A 126 8.92 13.50 -20.29
N GLY A 127 8.64 14.13 -19.16
CA GLY A 127 9.16 15.46 -18.83
C GLY A 127 8.08 16.53 -19.01
N ASP A 128 8.48 17.70 -19.48
CA ASP A 128 7.64 18.91 -19.47
C ASP A 128 6.33 18.74 -20.23
N THR A 129 6.33 18.07 -21.38
CA THR A 129 5.12 17.84 -22.18
C THR A 129 4.08 17.01 -21.42
N LYS A 130 4.49 15.91 -20.79
CA LYS A 130 3.59 15.11 -19.95
C LYS A 130 3.11 15.89 -18.72
N ASN A 131 3.99 16.67 -18.11
CA ASN A 131 3.67 17.48 -16.94
C ASN A 131 2.62 18.57 -17.28
N ASP A 132 2.74 19.21 -18.45
CA ASP A 132 1.78 20.20 -18.96
C ASP A 132 0.41 19.58 -19.24
N VAL A 133 0.35 18.41 -19.89
CA VAL A 133 -0.91 17.68 -20.09
C VAL A 133 -1.58 17.33 -18.76
N ILE A 134 -0.80 16.85 -17.77
CA ILE A 134 -1.31 16.55 -16.42
C ILE A 134 -1.86 17.82 -15.76
N ALA A 135 -1.13 18.94 -15.84
CA ALA A 135 -1.55 20.21 -15.26
C ALA A 135 -2.83 20.74 -15.90
N LYS A 136 -2.94 20.69 -17.24
CA LYS A 136 -4.14 21.07 -17.99
C LYS A 136 -5.35 20.18 -17.64
N CYS A 137 -5.15 18.86 -17.55
CA CYS A 137 -6.19 17.94 -17.10
C CYS A 137 -6.66 18.31 -15.68
N ARG A 138 -5.74 18.59 -14.77
CA ARG A 138 -6.09 18.97 -13.39
C ARG A 138 -6.87 20.28 -13.32
N LEU A 139 -6.57 21.25 -14.19
CA LEU A 139 -7.29 22.52 -14.28
C LEU A 139 -8.68 22.38 -14.90
N ALA A 140 -8.82 21.55 -15.93
CA ALA A 140 -10.06 21.39 -16.68
C ALA A 140 -11.05 20.43 -16.02
N CYS A 141 -10.56 19.36 -15.39
CA CYS A 141 -11.39 18.23 -15.00
C CYS A 141 -11.95 18.39 -13.59
N ARG A 142 -13.17 17.88 -13.38
CA ARG A 142 -13.92 17.95 -12.12
C ARG A 142 -14.50 16.57 -11.78
N GLY A 143 -15.14 16.45 -10.62
CA GLY A 143 -15.84 15.23 -10.22
C GLY A 143 -14.90 14.02 -10.16
N GLY A 144 -15.37 12.88 -10.66
CA GLY A 144 -14.64 11.60 -10.61
C GLY A 144 -13.23 11.63 -11.22
N MET A 145 -13.04 12.36 -12.32
CA MET A 145 -11.72 12.48 -12.93
C MET A 145 -10.72 13.24 -12.04
N GLN A 146 -11.17 14.28 -11.32
CA GLN A 146 -10.31 14.98 -10.36
C GLN A 146 -9.93 14.06 -9.19
N GLN A 147 -10.90 13.28 -8.71
CA GLN A 147 -10.67 12.30 -7.65
C GLN A 147 -9.64 11.24 -8.04
N TRP A 148 -9.69 10.77 -9.29
CA TRP A 148 -8.71 9.86 -9.87
C TRP A 148 -7.32 10.49 -9.96
N ILE A 149 -7.21 11.71 -10.50
CA ILE A 149 -5.94 12.44 -10.58
C ILE A 149 -5.31 12.59 -9.18
N ASP A 150 -6.08 13.02 -8.18
CA ASP A 150 -5.59 13.23 -6.82
C ASP A 150 -5.12 11.93 -6.11
N ALA A 151 -5.56 10.76 -6.59
CA ALA A 151 -5.10 9.46 -6.11
C ALA A 151 -3.89 8.94 -6.91
N ALA A 152 -3.92 9.08 -8.24
CA ALA A 152 -2.92 8.55 -9.15
C ALA A 152 -1.61 9.35 -9.18
N LEU A 153 -1.64 10.63 -8.78
CA LEU A 153 -0.46 11.48 -8.75
C LEU A 153 -0.51 12.55 -7.64
N VAL A 154 0.67 13.01 -7.27
CA VAL A 154 0.92 14.10 -6.32
C VAL A 154 1.78 15.14 -7.02
N ILE A 155 1.41 16.41 -6.98
CA ILE A 155 2.25 17.48 -7.54
C ILE A 155 3.08 18.07 -6.41
N SER A 156 4.40 18.13 -6.58
CA SER A 156 5.33 18.72 -5.62
C SER A 156 5.22 20.25 -5.58
N ALA A 157 5.93 20.88 -4.65
CA ALA A 157 5.97 22.35 -4.57
C ALA A 157 6.60 22.99 -5.83
N GLU A 158 7.49 22.25 -6.49
CA GLU A 158 8.19 22.62 -7.71
C GLU A 158 7.34 22.39 -8.97
N GLY A 159 6.12 21.85 -8.83
CA GLY A 159 5.19 21.62 -9.94
C GLY A 159 5.39 20.29 -10.66
N GLU A 160 6.33 19.45 -10.23
CA GLU A 160 6.58 18.15 -10.84
C GLU A 160 5.62 17.07 -10.31
N PRO A 161 5.05 16.22 -11.18
CA PRO A 161 4.22 15.11 -10.76
C PRO A 161 5.06 13.95 -10.22
N SER A 162 4.60 13.44 -9.10
CA SER A 162 5.10 12.30 -8.36
C SER A 162 4.04 11.22 -8.37
N PHE A 163 4.42 9.97 -8.61
CA PHE A 163 3.47 8.86 -8.77
C PHE A 163 3.58 7.87 -7.61
N PRO A 164 2.52 7.72 -6.78
CA PRO A 164 2.49 6.70 -5.76
C PRO A 164 2.57 5.29 -6.36
N ALA A 165 3.38 4.40 -5.75
CA ALA A 165 3.60 3.05 -6.27
C ALA A 165 2.30 2.23 -6.41
N LEU A 166 1.30 2.49 -5.56
CA LEU A 166 -0.02 1.84 -5.58
C LEU A 166 -0.69 1.92 -6.96
N LEU A 167 -0.58 3.06 -7.66
CA LEU A 167 -1.19 3.28 -8.97
C LEU A 167 -0.14 3.40 -10.09
N GLY A 168 1.04 2.81 -9.88
CA GLY A 168 2.12 2.75 -10.84
C GLY A 168 2.62 4.14 -11.23
N THR A 169 2.79 4.40 -12.53
CA THR A 169 3.26 5.70 -13.05
C THR A 169 2.10 6.56 -13.56
N GLY A 170 1.15 6.87 -12.67
CA GLY A 170 -0.02 7.69 -13.00
C GLY A 170 -1.11 6.90 -13.70
N GLY A 171 -1.47 5.73 -13.16
CA GLY A 171 -2.52 4.87 -13.72
C GLY A 171 -2.02 3.79 -14.69
N ASN A 172 -0.72 3.53 -14.73
CA ASN A 172 -0.12 2.54 -15.63
C ASN A 172 0.92 1.69 -14.87
N ASP A 173 0.89 0.38 -15.10
CA ASP A 173 1.92 -0.55 -14.68
C ASP A 173 2.55 -1.27 -15.88
N GLY A 174 3.76 -0.84 -16.26
CA GLY A 174 4.44 -1.33 -17.46
C GLY A 174 3.65 -0.98 -18.73
N ARG A 175 3.04 -2.00 -19.35
CA ARG A 175 2.20 -1.86 -20.55
C ARG A 175 0.70 -1.85 -20.23
N LEU A 176 0.33 -2.07 -18.97
CA LEU A 176 -1.06 -2.19 -18.53
C LEU A 176 -1.58 -0.83 -18.04
N ASP A 177 -2.41 -0.17 -18.85
CA ASP A 177 -3.13 1.02 -18.40
C ASP A 177 -4.37 0.62 -17.56
N PHE A 178 -4.44 1.11 -16.34
CA PHE A 178 -5.51 0.78 -15.41
C PHE A 178 -6.85 1.39 -15.83
N THR A 179 -6.84 2.57 -16.44
CA THR A 179 -8.08 3.26 -16.84
C THR A 179 -8.73 2.61 -18.06
N THR A 180 -7.93 2.17 -19.04
CA THR A 180 -8.45 1.41 -20.19
C THR A 180 -9.03 0.07 -19.78
N ASN A 181 -8.34 -0.68 -18.92
CA ASN A 181 -8.83 -1.97 -18.42
C ASN A 181 -10.10 -1.76 -17.57
N TYR A 182 -10.15 -0.71 -16.76
CA TYR A 182 -11.34 -0.32 -16.01
C TYR A 182 -12.55 -0.11 -16.93
N MET A 183 -12.39 0.68 -17.98
CA MET A 183 -13.45 0.91 -18.98
C MET A 183 -13.84 -0.38 -19.70
N GLN A 184 -12.88 -1.24 -20.06
CA GLN A 184 -13.14 -2.55 -20.67
C GLN A 184 -13.98 -3.47 -19.76
N ARG A 185 -13.74 -3.45 -18.45
CA ARG A 185 -14.56 -4.22 -17.49
C ARG A 185 -15.93 -3.61 -17.27
N LEU A 186 -16.07 -2.29 -17.31
CA LEU A 186 -17.39 -1.67 -17.27
C LEU A 186 -18.24 -2.09 -18.48
N VAL A 187 -17.67 -2.13 -19.68
CA VAL A 187 -18.40 -2.54 -20.88
C VAL A 187 -18.57 -4.05 -21.00
N SER A 188 -17.80 -4.86 -20.26
CA SER A 188 -18.05 -6.31 -20.15
C SER A 188 -19.12 -6.64 -19.10
N LEU A 189 -19.34 -5.75 -18.13
CA LEU A 189 -20.37 -5.89 -17.10
C LEU A 189 -21.73 -5.31 -17.54
N PHE A 190 -21.73 -4.25 -18.34
CA PHE A 190 -22.93 -3.52 -18.76
C PHE A 190 -22.95 -3.30 -20.26
N ASP A 191 -24.09 -3.57 -20.90
CA ASP A 191 -24.30 -3.33 -22.32
C ASP A 191 -24.40 -1.82 -22.59
N ALA A 192 -23.27 -1.19 -22.93
CA ALA A 192 -23.22 0.25 -23.17
C ALA A 192 -24.09 0.71 -24.37
N ALA A 193 -24.50 -0.19 -25.26
CA ALA A 193 -25.38 0.12 -26.37
C ALA A 193 -26.87 0.14 -25.97
N ASP A 194 -27.25 -0.51 -24.87
CA ASP A 194 -28.60 -0.40 -24.31
C ASP A 194 -28.76 0.97 -23.61
N PRO A 195 -29.85 1.73 -23.85
CA PRO A 195 -30.06 3.03 -23.20
C PRO A 195 -30.09 3.01 -21.68
N ALA A 196 -30.37 1.86 -21.05
CA ALA A 196 -30.33 1.67 -19.61
C ALA A 196 -29.00 1.06 -19.10
N ALA A 197 -28.08 0.71 -20.01
CA ALA A 197 -26.86 -0.04 -19.73
C ALA A 197 -27.14 -1.30 -18.89
N LYS A 198 -27.99 -2.19 -19.42
CA LYS A 198 -28.39 -3.41 -18.71
C LYS A 198 -27.18 -4.29 -18.37
N PRO A 199 -27.14 -4.89 -17.17
CA PRO A 199 -26.13 -5.88 -16.85
C PRO A 199 -26.30 -7.12 -17.74
N PHE A 200 -25.19 -7.75 -18.11
CA PHE A 200 -25.23 -9.05 -18.78
C PHE A 200 -25.57 -10.18 -17.79
N ASP A 201 -25.96 -11.35 -18.29
CA ASP A 201 -26.37 -12.49 -17.45
C ASP A 201 -25.25 -12.94 -16.49
N ASN A 202 -23.99 -12.87 -16.93
CA ASN A 202 -22.83 -13.23 -16.12
C ASN A 202 -22.51 -12.21 -15.01
N THR A 203 -23.03 -10.97 -15.11
CA THR A 203 -22.73 -9.88 -14.18
C THR A 203 -23.21 -10.17 -12.75
N ILE A 204 -24.31 -10.91 -12.60
CA ILE A 204 -24.90 -11.27 -11.30
C ILE A 204 -23.99 -12.27 -10.54
N PRO A 205 -23.66 -13.46 -11.08
CA PRO A 205 -22.77 -14.39 -10.37
C PRO A 205 -21.35 -13.82 -10.19
N GLN A 206 -20.88 -12.96 -11.09
CA GLN A 206 -19.62 -12.22 -10.89
C GLN A 206 -19.72 -11.27 -9.69
N LEU A 207 -20.84 -10.57 -9.49
CA LEU A 207 -21.04 -9.67 -8.35
C LEU A 207 -21.10 -10.44 -7.04
N ASP A 208 -21.84 -11.54 -7.02
CA ASP A 208 -21.96 -12.39 -5.82
C ASP A 208 -20.61 -12.98 -5.41
N ALA A 209 -19.81 -13.41 -6.39
CA ALA A 209 -18.43 -13.83 -6.14
C ALA A 209 -17.56 -12.69 -5.56
N ALA A 210 -17.69 -11.48 -6.10
CA ALA A 210 -16.89 -10.34 -5.65
C ALA A 210 -17.24 -9.89 -4.22
N ILE A 211 -18.53 -9.84 -3.87
CA ILE A 211 -19.00 -9.33 -2.57
C ILE A 211 -19.03 -10.44 -1.51
N TRP A 212 -19.60 -11.59 -1.85
CA TRP A 212 -19.91 -12.68 -0.91
C TRP A 212 -18.91 -13.85 -1.00
N GLY A 213 -18.02 -13.86 -1.99
CA GLY A 213 -17.08 -14.97 -2.16
C GLY A 213 -17.76 -16.24 -2.66
N ASP A 214 -18.96 -16.12 -3.25
CA ASP A 214 -19.66 -17.24 -3.86
C ASP A 214 -18.86 -17.78 -5.07
N PRO A 215 -18.76 -19.11 -5.26
CA PRO A 215 -18.04 -19.66 -6.41
C PRO A 215 -18.69 -19.24 -7.74
N THR A 216 -17.87 -18.87 -8.73
CA THR A 216 -18.36 -18.51 -10.06
C THR A 216 -17.54 -19.13 -11.20
N PRO A 217 -18.17 -19.69 -12.25
CA PRO A 217 -17.49 -20.15 -13.46
C PRO A 217 -17.28 -19.02 -14.48
N THR A 218 -17.76 -17.80 -14.23
CA THR A 218 -17.85 -16.72 -15.22
C THR A 218 -16.69 -15.72 -15.11
N LEU A 219 -15.48 -16.20 -14.82
CA LEU A 219 -14.29 -15.33 -14.84
C LEU A 219 -13.88 -15.01 -16.27
N GLU A 220 -13.31 -13.81 -16.47
CA GLU A 220 -12.91 -13.34 -17.79
C GLU A 220 -11.40 -13.33 -17.94
N SER A 221 -10.92 -13.47 -19.18
CA SER A 221 -9.51 -13.28 -19.49
C SER A 221 -9.09 -11.82 -19.26
N GLY A 222 -7.98 -11.63 -18.55
CA GLY A 222 -7.20 -10.40 -18.57
C GLY A 222 -6.50 -10.08 -17.26
N ALA A 223 -5.67 -9.04 -17.30
CA ALA A 223 -4.73 -8.76 -16.23
C ALA A 223 -5.34 -7.89 -15.12
N ILE A 224 -5.18 -8.33 -13.87
CA ILE A 224 -5.46 -7.52 -12.67
C ILE A 224 -4.26 -6.67 -12.24
N GLY A 225 -3.14 -6.75 -12.97
CA GLY A 225 -1.91 -6.01 -12.67
C GLY A 225 -1.28 -6.45 -11.35
N GLN A 226 -0.59 -5.53 -10.69
CA GLN A 226 0.18 -5.80 -9.47
C GLN A 226 -0.65 -6.25 -8.25
N PHE A 227 -1.98 -6.14 -8.28
CA PHE A 227 -2.82 -6.20 -7.07
C PHE A 227 -3.27 -7.61 -6.65
N PHE A 228 -3.17 -8.61 -7.55
CA PHE A 228 -3.56 -9.98 -7.25
C PHE A 228 -2.58 -10.98 -7.88
N PRO A 229 -1.44 -11.24 -7.20
CA PRO A 229 -0.41 -12.15 -7.70
C PRO A 229 -0.91 -13.56 -8.01
N GLY A 230 -1.87 -14.08 -7.23
CA GLY A 230 -2.44 -15.42 -7.43
C GLY A 230 -3.27 -15.58 -8.70
N ALA A 231 -3.72 -14.49 -9.32
CA ALA A 231 -4.47 -14.50 -10.57
C ALA A 231 -3.60 -14.32 -11.82
N ALA A 232 -2.27 -14.22 -11.68
CA ALA A 232 -1.32 -13.94 -12.78
C ALA A 232 -1.16 -15.10 -13.81
N GLY A 233 -1.95 -16.17 -13.68
CA GLY A 233 -1.89 -17.35 -14.55
C GLY A 233 -0.67 -18.23 -14.27
N GLY A 234 -0.57 -19.34 -15.00
CA GLY A 234 0.55 -20.28 -14.95
C GLY A 234 0.17 -21.72 -14.62
N PRO A 235 1.17 -22.57 -14.31
CA PRO A 235 0.97 -23.99 -14.10
C PRO A 235 -0.06 -24.28 -13.00
N ASN A 236 -1.03 -25.16 -13.30
CA ASN A 236 -2.17 -25.49 -12.42
C ASN A 236 -3.12 -24.31 -12.11
N GLY A 237 -3.15 -23.26 -12.95
CA GLY A 237 -4.08 -22.14 -12.80
C GLY A 237 -5.55 -22.47 -13.13
N THR A 238 -5.82 -23.65 -13.69
CA THR A 238 -7.17 -24.20 -13.93
C THR A 238 -7.17 -25.71 -13.64
N SER A 239 -8.28 -26.40 -13.90
CA SER A 239 -8.36 -27.87 -13.87
C SER A 239 -7.46 -28.59 -14.90
N GLY A 240 -6.62 -27.87 -15.66
CA GLY A 240 -5.57 -28.39 -16.53
C GLY A 240 -4.15 -28.00 -16.08
N PHE A 241 -3.14 -28.42 -16.86
CA PHE A 241 -1.72 -28.21 -16.52
C PHE A 241 -1.24 -26.75 -16.62
N ASP A 242 -1.99 -25.90 -17.33
CA ASP A 242 -1.73 -24.46 -17.47
C ASP A 242 -3.06 -23.69 -17.49
N GLY A 243 -3.03 -22.46 -17.01
CA GLY A 243 -4.19 -21.60 -16.87
C GLY A 243 -3.88 -20.17 -17.28
N GLY A 244 -4.67 -19.63 -18.19
CA GLY A 244 -4.61 -18.22 -18.54
C GLY A 244 -5.00 -17.31 -17.36
N VAL A 245 -4.61 -16.04 -17.44
CA VAL A 245 -4.95 -15.02 -16.44
C VAL A 245 -6.46 -14.80 -16.44
N GLN A 246 -7.14 -15.23 -15.38
CA GLN A 246 -8.59 -15.05 -15.21
C GLN A 246 -8.88 -14.13 -14.04
N VAL A 247 -9.77 -13.17 -14.27
CA VAL A 247 -10.11 -12.12 -13.30
C VAL A 247 -11.62 -11.89 -13.33
N ASN A 248 -12.20 -11.69 -12.15
CA ASN A 248 -13.56 -11.22 -12.03
C ASN A 248 -13.61 -9.71 -12.36
N PRO A 249 -14.39 -9.26 -13.36
CA PRO A 249 -14.47 -7.84 -13.72
C PRO A 249 -14.88 -6.93 -12.54
N TRP A 250 -15.77 -7.41 -11.66
CA TRP A 250 -16.17 -6.67 -10.47
C TRP A 250 -15.03 -6.46 -9.48
N ASP A 251 -14.15 -7.45 -9.32
CA ASP A 251 -12.97 -7.29 -8.47
C ASP A 251 -12.09 -6.16 -8.98
N TYR A 252 -11.87 -6.08 -10.30
CA TYR A 252 -11.06 -5.03 -10.91
C TYR A 252 -11.71 -3.65 -10.77
N VAL A 253 -13.00 -3.54 -11.07
CA VAL A 253 -13.77 -2.29 -11.00
C VAL A 253 -13.78 -1.77 -9.56
N LEU A 254 -14.20 -2.60 -8.60
CA LEU A 254 -14.31 -2.19 -7.20
C LEU A 254 -12.94 -1.93 -6.56
N MET A 255 -11.90 -2.65 -6.97
CA MET A 255 -10.52 -2.39 -6.52
C MET A 255 -10.06 -0.99 -6.92
N LEU A 256 -10.22 -0.59 -8.19
CA LEU A 256 -9.83 0.76 -8.60
C LEU A 256 -10.69 1.83 -7.96
N GLU A 257 -11.98 1.55 -7.76
CA GLU A 257 -12.85 2.41 -6.97
C GLU A 257 -12.32 2.55 -5.51
N GLY A 258 -11.84 1.47 -4.90
CA GLY A 258 -11.19 1.57 -3.59
C GLY A 258 -9.91 2.39 -3.56
N ALA A 259 -9.09 2.29 -4.61
CA ALA A 259 -7.81 2.97 -4.69
C ALA A 259 -7.94 4.51 -4.66
N ILE A 260 -9.10 5.05 -5.07
CA ILE A 260 -9.40 6.49 -5.01
C ILE A 260 -9.40 7.05 -3.58
N ILE A 261 -9.53 6.22 -2.55
CA ILE A 261 -9.43 6.66 -1.15
C ILE A 261 -7.99 7.04 -0.76
N PHE A 262 -6.97 6.54 -1.48
CA PHE A 262 -5.56 6.79 -1.21
C PHE A 262 -5.08 8.16 -1.73
N ARG A 263 -5.74 9.24 -1.28
CA ARG A 263 -5.35 10.62 -1.59
C ARG A 263 -4.50 11.20 -0.48
N SER A 264 -3.29 11.63 -0.82
CA SER A 264 -2.37 12.19 0.15
C SER A 264 -2.75 13.60 0.57
N GLY A 265 -2.76 13.87 1.88
CA GLY A 265 -2.89 15.21 2.42
C GLY A 265 -1.64 16.09 2.16
N LEU A 266 -1.82 17.41 2.23
CA LEU A 266 -0.76 18.40 1.95
C LEU A 266 0.53 18.18 2.76
N SER A 267 0.43 17.74 4.02
CA SER A 267 1.58 17.47 4.88
C SER A 267 2.49 16.36 4.34
N ARG A 268 1.93 15.31 3.73
CA ARG A 268 2.67 14.27 3.01
C ARG A 268 3.23 14.80 1.69
N LYS A 269 2.45 15.61 0.97
CA LYS A 269 2.85 16.22 -0.31
C LYS A 269 4.05 17.17 -0.17
N CYS A 270 4.13 17.92 0.93
CA CYS A 270 5.27 18.80 1.21
C CYS A 270 6.50 18.02 1.71
N ALA A 271 6.30 16.89 2.39
CA ALA A 271 7.39 16.05 2.89
C ALA A 271 7.98 15.10 1.81
N SER A 272 7.33 14.94 0.66
CA SER A 272 7.75 14.01 -0.39
C SER A 272 8.92 14.49 -1.27
N GLN A 273 9.59 15.58 -0.90
CA GLN A 273 10.71 16.18 -1.65
C GLN A 273 11.86 15.19 -1.98
N HIS A 274 11.94 14.05 -1.31
CA HIS A 274 13.02 13.07 -1.51
C HIS A 274 12.56 11.67 -1.94
N LEU A 275 11.25 11.38 -2.02
CA LEU A 275 10.77 10.10 -2.57
C LEU A 275 9.32 10.15 -3.11
N PRO A 276 9.16 10.39 -4.42
CA PRO A 276 7.85 10.43 -5.08
C PRO A 276 6.95 9.19 -4.85
N GLN A 277 7.54 8.01 -4.85
CA GLN A 277 6.83 6.72 -4.71
C GLN A 277 6.17 6.55 -3.34
N ALA A 278 6.67 7.26 -2.31
CA ALA A 278 6.14 7.26 -0.94
C ALA A 278 5.16 8.42 -0.67
N ALA A 279 4.69 9.10 -1.72
CA ALA A 279 3.76 10.19 -1.56
C ALA A 279 2.37 9.71 -1.07
N ALA A 280 1.97 8.47 -1.35
CA ALA A 280 0.73 7.84 -0.84
C ALA A 280 0.69 7.77 0.69
N PRO A 281 -0.51 7.77 1.30
CA PRO A 281 -0.62 7.58 2.73
C PRO A 281 -0.11 6.19 3.14
N PHE A 282 0.68 6.16 4.22
CA PHE A 282 1.32 4.94 4.75
C PHE A 282 2.26 4.22 3.75
N ALA A 283 2.76 4.93 2.74
CA ALA A 283 3.81 4.43 1.87
C ALA A 283 5.20 4.80 2.43
N VAL A 284 6.15 3.86 2.33
CA VAL A 284 7.54 4.02 2.76
C VAL A 284 8.48 3.37 1.75
N ARG A 285 9.78 3.64 1.84
CA ARG A 285 10.79 2.95 1.02
C ARG A 285 10.79 1.45 1.34
N ALA A 286 11.11 0.65 0.33
CA ALA A 286 11.27 -0.78 0.50
C ALA A 286 12.40 -1.09 1.48
N SER A 287 12.20 -2.14 2.28
CA SER A 287 13.20 -2.76 3.13
C SER A 287 13.18 -4.27 2.88
N GLY A 288 14.34 -4.84 2.56
CA GLY A 288 14.55 -6.27 2.38
C GLY A 288 14.62 -7.03 3.71
N ALA A 289 13.77 -6.66 4.68
CA ALA A 289 13.81 -7.16 6.05
C ALA A 289 12.40 -7.33 6.66
N GLY A 290 12.28 -8.26 7.60
CA GLY A 290 11.10 -8.45 8.44
C GLY A 290 10.04 -9.43 7.93
N TYR A 291 10.38 -10.28 6.95
CA TYR A 291 9.50 -11.32 6.41
C TYR A 291 10.29 -12.53 5.92
N GLY A 292 9.67 -13.71 5.90
CA GLY A 292 10.37 -15.00 5.74
C GLY A 292 11.02 -15.25 4.37
N SER A 293 10.61 -14.52 3.33
CA SER A 293 11.16 -14.64 1.97
C SER A 293 11.95 -13.40 1.54
N SER A 294 12.45 -12.62 2.50
CA SER A 294 13.13 -11.35 2.20
C SER A 294 14.46 -11.57 1.49
N ASP A 295 14.67 -10.85 0.38
CA ASP A 295 15.92 -10.85 -0.36
C ASP A 295 16.56 -9.45 -0.44
N SER A 296 17.84 -9.49 -0.76
CA SER A 296 18.69 -8.37 -1.19
C SER A 296 18.06 -7.47 -2.23
N ALA A 297 17.53 -8.08 -3.28
CA ALA A 297 16.95 -7.38 -4.41
C ALA A 297 15.67 -6.61 -4.01
N ASP A 298 14.98 -7.05 -2.95
CA ASP A 298 13.73 -6.46 -2.51
C ASP A 298 13.92 -5.05 -1.89
N ALA A 299 15.15 -4.68 -1.50
CA ALA A 299 15.46 -3.31 -1.05
C ALA A 299 15.45 -2.29 -2.21
N GLY A 300 15.55 -2.75 -3.47
CA GLY A 300 15.47 -1.94 -4.69
C GLY A 300 14.06 -1.82 -5.28
N ALA A 301 13.07 -2.43 -4.65
CA ALA A 301 11.70 -2.50 -5.14
C ALA A 301 10.98 -1.12 -5.08
N ARG A 302 9.83 -0.98 -5.76
CA ARG A 302 9.10 0.30 -5.91
C ARG A 302 8.61 0.95 -4.60
N GLY A 303 8.77 0.26 -3.48
CA GLY A 303 8.41 0.72 -2.14
C GLY A 303 7.60 -0.31 -1.36
N GLU A 304 7.19 0.09 -0.17
CA GLU A 304 6.23 -0.63 0.66
C GLU A 304 4.98 0.21 0.87
N GLN A 305 3.84 -0.47 0.94
CA GLN A 305 2.55 0.11 1.28
C GLN A 305 1.99 -0.60 2.51
N TRP A 306 1.64 0.16 3.54
CA TRP A 306 1.06 -0.36 4.77
C TRP A 306 -0.43 -0.07 4.78
N MET A 307 -1.26 -1.12 4.79
CA MET A 307 -2.71 -1.03 4.65
C MET A 307 -3.38 -1.09 6.03
N PRO A 308 -4.00 -0.02 6.53
CA PRO A 308 -4.55 0.02 7.87
C PRO A 308 -5.79 -0.86 8.02
N LEU A 309 -5.84 -1.66 9.07
CA LEU A 309 -7.01 -2.42 9.50
C LEU A 309 -7.56 -1.77 10.76
N TRP A 310 -8.87 -1.55 10.80
CA TRP A 310 -9.58 -0.97 11.94
C TRP A 310 -10.78 -1.83 12.29
N SER A 311 -11.07 -1.97 13.59
CA SER A 311 -12.13 -2.85 14.09
C SER A 311 -13.43 -2.13 14.43
N ARG A 312 -13.42 -0.79 14.50
CA ARG A 312 -14.59 0.02 14.87
C ARG A 312 -15.39 0.43 13.64
N PRO A 313 -16.74 0.27 13.61
CA PRO A 313 -17.57 0.72 12.50
C PRO A 313 -17.35 2.21 12.18
N SER A 314 -16.75 2.49 11.03
CA SER A 314 -16.33 3.84 10.64
C SER A 314 -17.02 4.28 9.35
N THR A 315 -17.53 5.50 9.34
CA THR A 315 -18.11 6.15 8.16
C THR A 315 -17.06 6.42 7.10
N LEU A 316 -17.47 6.65 5.86
CA LEU A 316 -16.57 7.02 4.78
C LEU A 316 -15.72 8.27 5.12
N GLY A 317 -16.31 9.27 5.79
CA GLY A 317 -15.59 10.49 6.20
C GLY A 317 -14.46 10.23 7.20
N GLU A 318 -14.70 9.33 8.17
CA GLU A 318 -13.67 8.92 9.14
C GLU A 318 -12.53 8.15 8.45
N VAL A 319 -12.88 7.24 7.53
CA VAL A 319 -11.91 6.50 6.71
C VAL A 319 -11.06 7.46 5.86
N PHE A 320 -11.68 8.41 5.17
CA PHE A 320 -10.94 9.47 4.45
C PHE A 320 -10.02 10.28 5.37
N GLY A 321 -10.44 10.56 6.60
CA GLY A 321 -9.61 11.23 7.60
C GLY A 321 -8.31 10.46 7.88
N ILE A 322 -8.42 9.13 8.10
CA ILE A 322 -7.28 8.25 8.36
C ILE A 322 -6.27 8.29 7.20
N PHE A 323 -6.74 8.10 5.96
CA PHE A 323 -5.86 8.09 4.79
C PHE A 323 -5.30 9.48 4.47
N ARG A 324 -6.12 10.53 4.57
CA ARG A 324 -5.66 11.90 4.29
C ARG A 324 -4.60 12.36 5.28
N GLU A 325 -4.72 12.02 6.57
CA GLU A 325 -3.70 12.30 7.57
C GLU A 325 -2.46 11.45 7.33
N GLY A 326 -2.65 10.15 7.03
CA GLY A 326 -1.57 9.23 6.69
C GLY A 326 -0.46 9.20 7.74
N ARG A 327 -0.83 9.42 9.02
CA ARG A 327 0.12 9.68 10.10
C ARG A 327 0.92 8.42 10.41
N SER A 328 2.22 8.49 10.22
CA SER A 328 3.19 7.57 10.80
C SER A 328 4.44 8.35 11.19
N LYS A 329 4.64 8.52 12.50
CA LYS A 329 5.73 9.33 13.05
C LYS A 329 6.47 8.62 14.18
N ILE A 330 7.79 8.78 14.18
CA ILE A 330 8.69 8.38 15.26
C ILE A 330 9.58 9.56 15.65
N GLY A 331 9.65 9.92 16.93
CA GLY A 331 10.43 11.07 17.40
C GLY A 331 10.11 12.40 16.70
N GLY A 332 8.85 12.61 16.29
CA GLY A 332 8.40 13.81 15.56
C GLY A 332 8.67 13.81 14.06
N ARG A 333 9.47 12.86 13.56
CA ARG A 333 9.78 12.68 12.12
C ARG A 333 8.82 11.70 11.47
N LEU A 334 8.58 11.84 10.17
CA LEU A 334 7.81 10.87 9.39
C LEU A 334 8.60 9.57 9.24
N ALA A 335 7.91 8.43 9.24
CA ALA A 335 8.53 7.16 8.90
C ALA A 335 8.91 7.13 7.42
N GLU A 336 10.16 6.79 7.12
CA GLU A 336 10.68 6.76 5.74
C GLU A 336 10.86 5.35 5.18
N ARG A 337 10.97 4.34 6.06
CA ARG A 337 11.29 2.94 5.72
C ARG A 337 10.41 1.96 6.50
N GLY A 338 10.42 0.69 6.12
CA GLY A 338 9.70 -0.37 6.81
C GLY A 338 10.05 -0.48 8.30
N THR A 339 11.33 -0.32 8.68
CA THR A 339 11.79 -0.31 10.08
C THR A 339 11.23 0.86 10.90
N ASP A 340 11.23 2.07 10.33
CA ASP A 340 10.61 3.25 10.96
C ASP A 340 9.10 3.09 11.10
N MET A 341 8.45 2.52 10.08
CA MET A 341 7.01 2.27 10.09
C MET A 341 6.65 1.25 11.17
N ALA A 342 7.40 0.15 11.27
CA ALA A 342 7.24 -0.85 12.32
C ALA A 342 7.40 -0.25 13.72
N ARG A 343 8.43 0.58 13.93
CA ARG A 343 8.63 1.32 15.20
C ARG A 343 7.51 2.32 15.47
N SER A 344 7.06 3.06 14.47
CA SER A 344 5.92 3.99 14.57
C SER A 344 4.65 3.25 14.98
N VAL A 345 4.37 2.07 14.41
CA VAL A 345 3.24 1.23 14.77
C VAL A 345 3.34 0.77 16.23
N ALA A 346 4.48 0.23 16.65
CA ALA A 346 4.72 -0.25 18.02
C ALA A 346 4.70 0.87 19.09
N ARG A 347 4.96 2.12 18.68
CA ARG A 347 4.94 3.31 19.54
C ARG A 347 3.61 4.07 19.52
N MET A 348 2.57 3.55 18.85
CA MET A 348 1.30 4.26 18.62
C MET A 348 1.51 5.64 17.96
N GLY A 349 2.55 5.76 17.13
CA GLY A 349 2.86 6.93 16.30
C GLY A 349 1.96 7.05 15.07
N VAL A 350 0.96 6.19 14.95
CA VAL A 350 -0.01 6.12 13.85
C VAL A 350 -1.35 6.76 14.21
N ALA A 351 -2.24 6.91 13.23
CA ALA A 351 -3.59 7.45 13.48
C ALA A 351 -4.38 6.59 14.48
N ARG A 352 -5.20 7.25 15.32
CA ARG A 352 -6.05 6.57 16.30
C ARG A 352 -7.13 5.73 15.61
N GLY A 353 -7.46 4.58 16.20
CA GLY A 353 -8.52 3.70 15.70
C GLY A 353 -8.05 2.59 14.75
N ILE A 354 -6.81 2.65 14.28
CA ILE A 354 -6.17 1.55 13.53
C ILE A 354 -5.76 0.48 14.53
N SER A 355 -6.17 -0.76 14.31
CA SER A 355 -5.82 -1.94 15.12
C SER A 355 -4.58 -2.64 14.61
N SER A 356 -4.37 -2.69 13.30
CA SER A 356 -3.19 -3.34 12.69
C SER A 356 -2.92 -2.79 11.30
N PHE A 357 -1.79 -3.18 10.70
CA PHE A 357 -1.47 -2.91 9.31
C PHE A 357 -1.10 -4.21 8.60
N GLU A 358 -1.63 -4.40 7.39
CA GLU A 358 -1.13 -5.39 6.45
C GLU A 358 -0.02 -4.75 5.61
N ARG A 359 1.20 -5.29 5.68
CA ARG A 359 2.37 -4.75 4.98
C ARG A 359 2.47 -5.37 3.59
N TYR A 360 2.60 -4.55 2.57
CA TYR A 360 2.85 -4.98 1.19
C TYR A 360 4.17 -4.42 0.67
N GLY A 361 4.92 -5.25 -0.07
CA GLY A 361 6.06 -4.83 -0.87
C GLY A 361 5.73 -4.94 -2.36
N TYR A 362 6.12 -3.93 -3.15
CA TYR A 362 5.98 -3.97 -4.61
C TYR A 362 7.23 -4.58 -5.22
N ILE A 363 7.26 -5.90 -5.37
CA ILE A 363 8.43 -6.67 -5.78
C ILE A 363 8.34 -7.01 -7.26
N GLU A 364 9.43 -6.84 -8.01
CA GLU A 364 9.53 -7.28 -9.40
C GLU A 364 9.66 -8.80 -9.45
N ARG A 365 8.63 -9.48 -9.95
CA ARG A 365 8.60 -10.94 -10.12
C ARG A 365 7.99 -11.23 -11.49
N ASN A 366 8.72 -11.94 -12.34
CA ASN A 366 8.39 -12.28 -13.73
C ASN A 366 8.61 -11.14 -14.76
N GLY A 367 9.86 -10.71 -14.96
CA GLY A 367 10.21 -9.59 -15.84
C GLY A 367 9.79 -8.23 -15.25
N LEU A 368 9.50 -7.23 -16.10
CA LEU A 368 9.18 -5.85 -15.69
C LEU A 368 7.85 -5.67 -14.90
N ALA A 369 7.14 -6.76 -14.60
CA ALA A 369 5.88 -6.73 -13.87
C ALA A 369 6.14 -6.66 -12.35
N ASN A 370 5.51 -5.69 -11.68
CA ASN A 370 5.58 -5.56 -10.24
C ASN A 370 4.40 -6.29 -9.61
N LEU A 371 4.61 -6.94 -8.47
CA LEU A 371 3.56 -7.62 -7.70
C LEU A 371 3.53 -7.06 -6.29
N ALA A 372 2.33 -6.72 -5.81
CA ALA A 372 2.10 -6.37 -4.42
C ALA A 372 2.06 -7.66 -3.59
N VAL A 373 3.18 -7.99 -2.95
CA VAL A 373 3.34 -9.20 -2.15
C VAL A 373 3.07 -8.87 -0.67
N PRO A 374 2.19 -9.61 0.02
CA PRO A 374 2.01 -9.45 1.45
C PRO A 374 3.29 -9.87 2.20
N LEU A 375 3.82 -8.97 3.02
CA LEU A 375 5.02 -9.14 3.83
C LEU A 375 4.69 -9.40 5.31
N GLY A 376 3.40 -9.42 5.66
CA GLY A 376 2.89 -9.79 6.98
C GLY A 376 2.20 -8.65 7.73
N ARG A 377 1.57 -9.02 8.84
CA ARG A 377 0.75 -8.15 9.66
C ARG A 377 1.48 -7.59 10.89
N PHE A 378 1.19 -6.33 11.19
CA PHE A 378 1.73 -5.60 12.33
C PHE A 378 0.59 -5.05 13.20
N GLU A 379 0.46 -5.56 14.42
CA GLU A 379 -0.53 -5.09 15.38
C GLU A 379 -0.14 -3.72 15.97
N VAL A 380 -1.09 -2.78 15.99
CA VAL A 380 -0.92 -1.49 16.66
C VAL A 380 -1.16 -1.70 18.15
N ARG A 381 -0.08 -2.02 18.86
CA ARG A 381 -0.07 -2.19 20.31
C ARG A 381 1.04 -1.38 20.94
N ARG A 382 0.83 -0.91 22.17
CA ARG A 382 1.90 -0.30 22.97
C ARG A 382 2.81 -1.41 23.48
N GLY A 383 3.90 -1.69 22.77
CA GLY A 383 4.88 -2.68 23.22
C GLY A 383 5.65 -2.21 24.46
N ARG A 384 6.03 -3.15 25.33
CA ARG A 384 7.02 -2.90 26.37
C ARG A 384 8.38 -2.60 25.72
N ASN A 385 9.21 -1.79 26.37
CA ASN A 385 10.61 -1.57 26.01
C ASN A 385 10.89 -1.01 24.59
N GLN A 386 9.86 -0.56 23.85
CA GLN A 386 10.02 -0.03 22.49
C GLN A 386 10.86 1.26 22.43
N GLU A 387 10.98 1.99 23.55
CA GLU A 387 11.87 3.15 23.70
C GLU A 387 13.35 2.78 23.54
N LEU A 388 13.74 1.56 23.88
CA LEU A 388 15.12 1.11 23.74
C LEU A 388 15.56 1.11 22.28
N LEU A 389 14.66 0.75 21.36
CA LEU A 389 14.93 0.76 19.92
C LEU A 389 15.30 2.17 19.40
N ASP A 390 14.88 3.23 20.09
CA ASP A 390 15.23 4.60 19.71
C ASP A 390 16.71 4.92 19.99
N GLU A 391 17.34 4.25 20.97
CA GLU A 391 18.76 4.46 21.30
C GLU A 391 19.69 3.92 20.20
N VAL A 392 19.29 2.85 19.51
CA VAL A 392 20.10 2.17 18.48
C VAL A 392 19.75 2.63 17.06
N ALA A 393 18.55 3.17 16.83
CA ALA A 393 18.09 3.53 15.49
C ALA A 393 19.02 4.50 14.72
N PRO A 394 19.55 5.59 15.32
CA PRO A 394 20.47 6.48 14.61
C PRO A 394 21.77 5.81 14.19
N TRP A 395 22.22 4.81 14.97
CA TRP A 395 23.41 4.03 14.65
C TRP A 395 23.13 3.05 13.50
N LEU A 396 21.97 2.39 13.50
CA LEU A 396 21.53 1.53 12.40
C LEU A 396 21.40 2.29 11.07
N ASP A 397 20.93 3.55 11.10
CA ASP A 397 20.96 4.43 9.93
C ASP A 397 22.39 4.73 9.43
N GLY A 398 23.36 4.80 10.35
CA GLY A 398 24.77 4.85 10.03
C GLY A 398 25.26 3.55 9.37
N LEU A 399 24.95 2.40 9.97
CA LEU A 399 25.31 1.08 9.45
C LEU A 399 24.72 0.84 8.06
N ARG A 400 23.49 1.28 7.79
CA ARG A 400 22.87 1.26 6.46
C ARG A 400 23.68 2.00 5.42
N ARG A 401 24.14 3.21 5.76
CA ARG A 401 24.98 4.03 4.86
C ARG A 401 26.31 3.35 4.57
N LEU A 402 26.90 2.67 5.56
CA LEU A 402 28.09 1.85 5.36
C LEU A 402 27.81 0.66 4.43
N ALA A 403 26.72 -0.06 4.63
CA ALA A 403 26.30 -1.18 3.78
C ALA A 403 26.05 -0.75 2.32
N SER A 404 25.54 0.46 2.11
CA SER A 404 25.29 1.01 0.76
C SER A 404 26.46 1.82 0.17
N ALA A 405 27.60 1.93 0.88
CA ALA A 405 28.74 2.71 0.41
C ALA A 405 29.43 2.04 -0.79
N LYS A 406 30.14 2.85 -1.59
CA LYS A 406 30.93 2.34 -2.72
C LYS A 406 32.00 1.39 -2.20
N ASN A 407 32.14 0.22 -2.85
CA ASN A 407 33.07 -0.85 -2.45
C ASN A 407 32.82 -1.41 -1.04
N SER A 408 31.57 -1.33 -0.54
CA SER A 408 31.22 -1.93 0.75
C SER A 408 31.34 -3.45 0.71
N PRO A 409 32.03 -4.09 1.67
CA PRO A 409 32.04 -5.54 1.79
C PRO A 409 30.63 -6.10 2.04
N GLU A 410 30.30 -7.24 1.42
CA GLU A 410 28.99 -7.92 1.60
C GLU A 410 28.69 -8.27 3.07
N SER A 411 29.70 -8.36 3.93
CA SER A 411 29.52 -8.59 5.35
C SER A 411 28.80 -7.44 6.06
N PHE A 412 28.97 -6.19 5.61
CA PHE A 412 28.24 -5.04 6.17
C PHE A 412 26.76 -5.08 5.80
N ASP A 413 26.44 -5.44 4.57
CA ASP A 413 25.05 -5.61 4.13
C ASP A 413 24.36 -6.77 4.88
N ARG A 414 25.02 -7.92 5.02
CA ARG A 414 24.52 -9.01 5.87
C ARG A 414 24.31 -8.58 7.32
N ALA A 415 25.27 -7.88 7.92
CA ALA A 415 25.20 -7.43 9.31
C ALA A 415 24.06 -6.41 9.51
N HIS A 416 23.91 -5.46 8.57
CA HIS A 416 22.81 -4.51 8.56
C HIS A 416 21.45 -5.22 8.51
N ARG A 417 21.26 -6.18 7.59
CA ARG A 417 20.00 -6.93 7.49
C ARG A 417 19.70 -7.76 8.72
N ALA A 418 20.70 -8.39 9.32
CA ALA A 418 20.53 -9.12 10.57
C ALA A 418 20.01 -8.18 11.67
N CYS A 419 20.56 -6.97 11.76
CA CYS A 419 20.08 -5.95 12.70
C CYS A 419 18.66 -5.47 12.37
N GLU A 420 18.34 -5.19 11.10
CA GLU A 420 16.99 -4.77 10.70
C GLU A 420 15.94 -5.85 10.99
N ASN A 421 16.25 -7.12 10.68
CA ASN A 421 15.38 -8.26 10.99
C ASN A 421 15.13 -8.40 12.49
N ALA A 422 16.20 -8.33 13.31
CA ALA A 422 16.09 -8.42 14.76
C ALA A 422 15.31 -7.23 15.35
N LEU A 423 15.51 -6.01 14.82
CA LEU A 423 14.76 -4.83 15.23
C LEU A 423 13.28 -4.97 14.89
N ILE A 424 12.93 -5.40 13.67
CA ILE A 424 11.53 -5.63 13.28
C ILE A 424 10.91 -6.71 14.17
N ALA A 425 11.64 -7.78 14.50
CA ALA A 425 11.14 -8.80 15.43
C ALA A 425 10.80 -8.21 16.81
N CYS A 426 11.64 -7.32 17.35
CA CYS A 426 11.39 -6.59 18.60
C CYS A 426 10.15 -5.67 18.53
N THR A 427 9.77 -5.18 17.35
CA THR A 427 8.52 -4.41 17.20
C THR A 427 7.27 -5.28 17.21
N ARG A 428 7.43 -6.58 16.90
CA ARG A 428 6.31 -7.54 16.80
C ARG A 428 6.07 -8.26 18.12
N SER A 429 7.12 -8.55 18.89
CA SER A 429 7.05 -9.23 20.19
C SER A 429 7.69 -8.39 21.30
N ASP A 430 7.15 -8.48 22.51
CA ASP A 430 7.78 -7.89 23.71
C ASP A 430 8.72 -8.89 24.42
N ASP A 431 9.01 -10.02 23.77
CA ASP A 431 9.90 -11.05 24.28
C ASP A 431 11.33 -10.53 24.36
N ALA A 432 11.92 -10.64 25.55
CA ALA A 432 13.28 -10.20 25.78
C ALA A 432 14.33 -11.07 25.08
N SER A 433 14.00 -12.28 24.63
CA SER A 433 14.84 -13.05 23.71
C SER A 433 15.09 -12.31 22.39
N GLY A 434 14.09 -11.55 21.91
CA GLY A 434 14.22 -10.71 20.73
C GLY A 434 15.20 -9.54 20.94
N TYR A 435 15.18 -8.94 22.14
CA TYR A 435 16.11 -7.88 22.51
C TYR A 435 17.55 -8.41 22.66
N LEU A 436 17.73 -9.60 23.21
CA LEU A 436 19.03 -10.28 23.23
C LEU A 436 19.54 -10.56 21.81
N ALA A 437 18.68 -11.11 20.94
CA ALA A 437 19.03 -11.36 19.55
C ALA A 437 19.45 -10.07 18.83
N LEU A 438 18.76 -8.96 19.09
CA LEU A 438 19.13 -7.64 18.57
C LEU A 438 20.50 -7.18 19.10
N LEU A 439 20.77 -7.27 20.41
CA LEU A 439 22.08 -6.93 20.97
C LEU A 439 23.22 -7.75 20.35
N VAL A 440 23.00 -9.06 20.16
CA VAL A 440 23.97 -9.94 19.50
C VAL A 440 24.19 -9.51 18.04
N SER A 441 23.14 -9.17 17.31
CA SER A 441 23.26 -8.66 15.94
C SER A 441 24.01 -7.33 15.88
N LEU A 442 23.75 -6.40 16.80
CA LEU A 442 24.45 -5.12 16.90
C LEU A 442 25.95 -5.32 17.17
N ALA A 443 26.30 -6.18 18.13
CA ALA A 443 27.69 -6.50 18.45
C ALA A 443 28.41 -7.12 17.24
N LYS A 444 27.79 -8.10 16.57
CA LYS A 444 28.34 -8.68 15.33
C LYS A 444 28.57 -7.65 14.23
N ALA A 445 27.70 -6.65 14.12
CA ALA A 445 27.84 -5.56 13.15
C ALA A 445 28.99 -4.61 13.52
N GLU A 446 29.20 -4.32 14.81
CA GLU A 446 30.37 -3.57 15.28
C GLU A 446 31.67 -4.35 15.05
N ASP A 447 31.69 -5.66 15.29
CA ASP A 447 32.84 -6.53 14.99
C ASP A 447 33.25 -6.47 13.51
N GLN A 448 32.29 -6.32 12.58
CA GLN A 448 32.62 -6.15 11.16
C GLN A 448 33.38 -4.85 10.89
N MET A 449 33.11 -3.78 11.66
CA MET A 449 33.88 -2.53 11.56
C MET A 449 35.33 -2.75 12.01
N VAL A 450 35.54 -3.53 13.07
CA VAL A 450 36.87 -3.89 13.59
C VAL A 450 37.63 -4.79 12.61
N GLN A 451 36.96 -5.74 11.97
CA GLN A 451 37.54 -6.64 10.98
C GLN A 451 37.89 -5.92 9.66
N SER A 452 37.25 -4.78 9.38
CA SER A 452 37.46 -3.98 8.17
C SER A 452 37.95 -2.55 8.49
N PRO A 453 39.09 -2.38 9.19
CA PRO A 453 39.46 -1.11 9.81
C PRO A 453 39.72 0.01 8.79
N LYS A 454 40.30 -0.34 7.63
CA LYS A 454 40.54 0.62 6.55
C LYS A 454 39.22 1.18 5.98
N PHE A 455 38.29 0.30 5.63
CA PHE A 455 36.99 0.69 5.10
C PHE A 455 36.17 1.48 6.13
N ALA A 456 36.19 1.04 7.39
CA ALA A 456 35.52 1.72 8.50
C ALA A 456 36.07 3.14 8.71
N ALA A 457 37.40 3.31 8.67
CA ALA A 457 38.05 4.61 8.81
C ALA A 457 37.73 5.54 7.62
N GLU A 458 37.84 5.04 6.38
CA GLU A 458 37.55 5.80 5.15
C GLU A 458 36.09 6.30 5.10
N ASN A 459 35.15 5.56 5.69
CA ASN A 459 33.73 5.91 5.73
C ASN A 459 33.28 6.52 7.06
N PHE A 460 34.21 6.89 7.95
CA PHE A 460 33.93 7.50 9.26
C PHE A 460 32.91 6.70 10.10
N ALA A 461 33.03 5.36 10.06
CA ALA A 461 32.19 4.47 10.86
C ALA A 461 32.33 4.81 12.34
N LYS A 462 31.20 4.86 13.05
CA LYS A 462 31.16 5.14 14.49
C LYS A 462 30.85 3.84 15.24
N PRO A 463 31.50 3.60 16.40
CA PRO A 463 31.14 2.48 17.25
C PRO A 463 29.70 2.59 17.75
N LEU A 464 29.17 1.48 18.24
CA LEU A 464 27.86 1.43 18.86
C LEU A 464 27.82 2.43 20.02
N PRO A 465 26.77 3.26 20.16
CA PRO A 465 26.69 4.20 21.26
C PRO A 465 26.56 3.46 22.59
N ARG A 466 26.87 4.15 23.69
CA ARG A 466 26.56 3.64 25.03
C ARG A 466 25.04 3.49 25.16
N LEU A 467 24.59 2.25 25.36
CA LEU A 467 23.19 1.93 25.59
C LEU A 467 22.84 2.08 27.07
N SER A 468 21.59 2.40 27.36
CA SER A 468 21.11 2.51 28.74
C SER A 468 21.08 1.14 29.45
N ARG A 469 21.22 1.13 30.78
CA ARG A 469 21.12 -0.11 31.59
C ARG A 469 19.80 -0.84 31.43
N ARG A 470 18.76 -0.17 30.93
CA ARG A 470 17.45 -0.77 30.68
C ARG A 470 17.54 -1.94 29.70
N TRP A 471 18.47 -1.93 28.74
CA TRP A 471 18.70 -3.07 27.85
C TRP A 471 19.09 -4.34 28.61
N LEU A 472 20.00 -4.23 29.58
CA LEU A 472 20.39 -5.36 30.41
C LEU A 472 19.24 -5.86 31.26
N ASN A 473 18.50 -4.95 31.91
CA ASN A 473 17.33 -5.32 32.73
C ASN A 473 16.32 -6.15 31.92
N VAL A 474 16.08 -5.77 30.66
CA VAL A 474 15.15 -6.49 29.78
C VAL A 474 15.67 -7.90 29.49
N VAL A 475 16.93 -8.04 29.12
CA VAL A 475 17.51 -9.36 28.79
C VAL A 475 17.59 -10.27 30.02
N GLU A 476 17.90 -9.71 31.19
CA GLU A 476 17.90 -10.42 32.48
C GLU A 476 16.51 -10.93 32.89
N GLU A 477 15.41 -10.33 32.40
CA GLU A 477 14.04 -10.86 32.62
C GLU A 477 13.81 -12.21 31.91
N THR A 478 14.56 -12.52 30.84
CA THR A 478 14.40 -13.74 30.04
C THR A 478 15.46 -14.80 30.26
N GLU A 479 16.70 -14.39 30.50
CA GLU A 479 17.81 -15.32 30.68
C GLU A 479 18.33 -15.28 32.12
N GLU A 480 18.02 -16.31 32.89
CA GLU A 480 18.85 -16.71 34.03
C GLU A 480 20.16 -17.41 33.58
N SER A 481 20.58 -17.16 32.33
CA SER A 481 21.72 -17.83 31.72
C SER A 481 23.00 -17.50 32.46
N ALA A 482 23.80 -18.52 32.74
CA ALA A 482 25.15 -18.35 33.24
C ALA A 482 26.00 -17.53 32.25
N GLU A 483 25.70 -17.61 30.95
CA GLU A 483 26.42 -16.92 29.87
C GLU A 483 26.21 -15.41 29.94
N LEU A 484 24.98 -14.93 30.12
CA LEU A 484 24.69 -13.51 30.31
C LEU A 484 25.40 -12.95 31.55
N ARG A 485 25.37 -13.67 32.67
CA ARG A 485 26.05 -13.28 33.91
C ARG A 485 27.56 -13.21 33.73
N LEU A 486 28.16 -14.18 33.04
CA LEU A 486 29.59 -14.18 32.71
C LEU A 486 29.95 -13.02 31.78
N ALA A 487 29.16 -12.78 30.73
CA ALA A 487 29.36 -11.67 29.80
C ALA A 487 29.29 -10.32 30.52
N SER A 488 28.28 -10.10 31.37
CA SER A 488 28.15 -8.89 32.20
C SER A 488 29.31 -8.72 33.17
N ALA A 489 29.78 -9.80 33.81
CA ALA A 489 30.93 -9.76 34.71
C ALA A 489 32.24 -9.40 33.97
N LEU A 490 32.47 -9.97 32.79
CA LEU A 490 33.62 -9.64 31.94
C LEU A 490 33.58 -8.18 31.47
N ALA A 491 32.41 -7.71 31.00
CA ALA A 491 32.23 -6.33 30.57
C ALA A 491 32.46 -5.33 31.71
N ALA A 492 32.03 -5.66 32.93
CA ALA A 492 32.22 -4.83 34.12
C ALA A 492 33.70 -4.67 34.52
N GLN A 493 34.59 -5.58 34.11
CA GLN A 493 36.03 -5.45 34.37
C GLN A 493 36.70 -4.34 33.53
N HIS A 494 36.05 -3.85 32.48
CA HIS A 494 36.62 -2.88 31.54
C HIS A 494 35.92 -1.51 31.53
N GLY A 495 34.92 -1.27 32.41
CA GLY A 495 34.19 0.00 32.50
C GLY A 495 34.15 0.59 33.91
N ARG A 496 34.58 1.86 34.07
CA ARG A 496 34.20 2.66 35.25
C ARG A 496 32.68 2.85 35.22
N LEU A 497 31.96 2.17 36.10
CA LEU A 497 30.57 2.50 36.45
C LEU A 497 30.56 3.95 36.97
N GLU A 498 29.66 4.80 36.48
CA GLU A 498 29.55 6.19 36.93
C GLU A 498 29.49 6.30 38.47
N PRO A 499 30.04 7.38 39.05
CA PRO A 499 29.91 7.62 40.49
C PRO A 499 28.42 7.75 40.85
N LYS A 500 28.02 7.11 41.94
CA LYS A 500 26.70 7.30 42.57
C LYS A 500 26.34 8.79 42.59
N GLU A 501 25.15 9.15 42.13
CA GLU A 501 24.59 10.46 42.45
C GLU A 501 24.60 10.63 43.98
N PRO A 502 25.06 11.79 44.50
CA PRO A 502 25.03 12.05 45.92
C PRO A 502 23.57 12.18 46.38
N SER A 503 23.27 11.51 47.49
CA SER A 503 21.99 11.41 48.21
C SER A 503 21.30 12.75 48.48
#